data_AF-A0A1N6H499-F1
#
_entry.id   AF-A0A1N6H499-F1
#
_cell.length_a   1.000
_cell.length_b   1.000
_cell.length_c   1.000
_cell.angle_alpha   90.00
_cell.angle_beta   90.00
_cell.angle_gamma   90.00
#
_symmetry.space_group_name_H-M   'P 1'
#
loop_
_entity.id
_entity.type
_entity.pdbx_description
1 polymer ?
#
loop_
_entity_poly.entity_id
_entity_poly.type
_entity_poly.pdbx_seq_one_letter_code
_entity_poly.pdbx_strand_id
1 'polypeptide(L)'
;MRIGPGLEIAKTVAAIYDRTVSWELNKTVSQGSHTGAPGDQFLSNWTVTATKITVEDNFQVSGLITVTNPNDFDVPFTLSDVLNDGTAAIIVCPGTNDNTGTVSAGGSVSCAYSASPLDASATENSATVTSDVGGNSTTEGFTWSVNVIGDDEVTLSDPRVNYSELISETTVKVFPETFTCPDDQSLYVDGVYTENYINSAYLDGANTDLEASAEVSIRCELPPSNECALTQGYWKTHSEFGPAPYDDTWALLPSGASTVFFLSGQTWYEAFNTPPSGNVYYQFAHQFMATSLNILGGADQSAVSAEYNTAISLFNTYTPAQVAALPKSSPIRTQMLEIALTFDNYNKGIIGTGNCY
;
A
#
# COMPACT_ATOMS: atom_id res chain seq x y z
N MET A 1 -57.95 4.37 -57.67
CA MET A 1 -57.04 5.53 -57.57
C MET A 1 -57.92 6.76 -57.62
N ARG A 2 -58.09 7.44 -56.48
CA ARG A 2 -58.72 8.76 -56.46
C ARG A 2 -57.73 9.74 -57.10
N ILE A 3 -58.21 10.67 -57.92
CA ILE A 3 -57.34 11.66 -58.58
C ILE A 3 -57.37 12.93 -57.73
N GLY A 4 -56.23 13.26 -57.13
CA GLY A 4 -56.05 14.45 -56.29
C GLY A 4 -54.56 14.66 -55.95
N PRO A 5 -54.15 15.84 -55.45
CA PRO A 5 -52.79 16.06 -54.95
C PRO A 5 -52.39 15.07 -53.85
N GLY A 6 -51.10 14.71 -53.82
CA GLY A 6 -50.53 13.87 -52.77
C GLY A 6 -50.56 14.56 -51.40
N LEU A 7 -50.49 13.77 -50.33
CA LEU A 7 -50.41 14.29 -48.96
C LEU A 7 -49.09 15.02 -48.73
N GLU A 8 -49.15 16.10 -47.97
CA GLU A 8 -47.97 16.83 -47.49
C GLU A 8 -47.51 16.25 -46.16
N ILE A 9 -46.19 16.19 -45.95
CA ILE A 9 -45.60 15.60 -44.75
C ILE A 9 -44.53 16.53 -44.17
N ALA A 10 -44.59 16.74 -42.87
CA ALA A 10 -43.59 17.48 -42.09
C ALA A 10 -43.23 16.68 -40.83
N LYS A 11 -42.02 16.87 -40.32
CA LYS A 11 -41.52 16.19 -39.14
C LYS A 11 -40.77 17.13 -38.20
N THR A 12 -40.83 16.82 -36.92
CA THR A 12 -39.98 17.40 -35.87
C THR A 12 -39.14 16.29 -35.26
N VAL A 13 -37.92 16.61 -34.81
CA VAL A 13 -37.03 15.63 -34.19
C VAL A 13 -36.43 16.21 -32.90
N ALA A 14 -36.52 15.45 -31.82
CA ALA A 14 -35.78 15.66 -30.59
C ALA A 14 -35.02 14.37 -30.25
N ALA A 15 -33.71 14.49 -30.05
CA ALA A 15 -32.83 13.38 -29.74
C ALA A 15 -32.10 13.63 -28.43
N ILE A 16 -32.19 12.67 -27.50
CA ILE A 16 -31.57 12.73 -26.18
C ILE A 16 -30.88 11.42 -25.83
N TYR A 17 -29.81 11.50 -25.06
CA TYR A 17 -29.21 10.32 -24.43
C TYR A 17 -28.59 10.71 -23.09
N ASP A 18 -28.36 9.73 -22.24
CA ASP A 18 -27.74 9.92 -20.94
C ASP A 18 -26.24 9.65 -21.05
N ARG A 19 -25.42 10.55 -20.47
CA ARG A 19 -23.99 10.34 -20.28
C ARG A 19 -23.69 10.31 -18.80
N THR A 20 -23.47 9.11 -18.28
CA THR A 20 -23.08 8.91 -16.88
C THR A 20 -21.57 8.97 -16.75
N VAL A 21 -21.09 9.90 -15.93
CA VAL A 21 -19.68 10.08 -15.58
C VAL A 21 -19.49 9.65 -14.13
N SER A 22 -18.61 8.68 -13.92
CA SER A 22 -18.16 8.26 -12.60
C SER A 22 -16.65 8.32 -12.50
N TRP A 23 -16.16 8.37 -11.26
CA TRP A 23 -14.75 8.42 -10.96
C TRP A 23 -14.34 7.29 -10.03
N GLU A 24 -13.11 6.82 -10.19
CA GLU A 24 -12.44 5.96 -9.23
C GLU A 24 -11.15 6.64 -8.78
N LEU A 25 -10.82 6.52 -7.49
CA LEU A 25 -9.57 7.03 -6.93
C LEU A 25 -8.76 5.88 -6.33
N ASN A 26 -7.49 5.78 -6.73
CA ASN A 26 -6.55 4.82 -6.17
C ASN A 26 -5.26 5.53 -5.74
N LYS A 27 -4.70 5.09 -4.62
CA LYS A 27 -3.41 5.54 -4.13
C LYS A 27 -2.53 4.35 -3.79
N THR A 28 -1.30 4.37 -4.29
CA THR A 28 -0.28 3.35 -4.02
C THR A 28 1.06 3.96 -3.68
N VAL A 29 1.99 3.12 -3.22
CA VAL A 29 3.38 3.48 -3.01
C VAL A 29 4.31 2.42 -3.60
N SER A 30 5.43 2.84 -4.19
CA SER A 30 6.37 1.93 -4.86
C SER A 30 7.06 0.94 -3.90
N GLN A 31 7.33 1.36 -2.66
CA GLN A 31 7.90 0.55 -1.57
C GLN A 31 7.28 1.00 -0.25
N GLY A 32 6.35 0.20 0.29
CA GLY A 32 5.62 0.52 1.51
C GLY A 32 6.32 0.15 2.81
N SER A 33 7.51 -0.45 2.77
CA SER A 33 8.27 -0.84 3.96
C SER A 33 9.76 -0.69 3.72
N HIS A 34 10.46 -0.09 4.68
CA HIS A 34 11.91 0.10 4.66
C HIS A 34 12.54 -0.34 5.96
N THR A 35 13.77 -0.87 5.86
CA THR A 35 14.60 -1.23 7.01
C THR A 35 16.01 -0.68 6.83
N GLY A 36 16.59 -0.07 7.85
CA GLY A 36 18.01 0.36 7.83
C GLY A 36 18.54 0.90 9.15
N ALA A 37 19.69 1.54 9.09
CA ALA A 37 20.43 2.11 10.21
C ALA A 37 20.12 3.60 10.42
N PRO A 38 20.48 4.20 11.57
CA PRO A 38 20.40 5.66 11.77
C PRO A 38 21.03 6.44 10.62
N GLY A 39 20.32 7.45 10.12
CA GLY A 39 20.75 8.28 8.99
C GLY A 39 20.44 7.70 7.60
N ASP A 40 20.03 6.43 7.48
CA ASP A 40 19.62 5.87 6.19
C ASP A 40 18.40 6.60 5.62
N GLN A 41 18.42 6.79 4.29
CA GLN A 41 17.36 7.49 3.56
C GLN A 41 16.73 6.56 2.52
N PHE A 42 15.41 6.57 2.48
CA PHE A 42 14.62 5.74 1.58
C PHE A 42 13.69 6.61 0.74
N LEU A 43 13.80 6.48 -0.58
CA LEU A 43 12.90 7.16 -1.51
C LEU A 43 11.68 6.27 -1.78
N SER A 44 10.48 6.78 -1.55
CA SER A 44 9.24 6.15 -2.02
C SER A 44 8.44 7.10 -2.88
N ASN A 45 7.77 6.56 -3.90
CA ASN A 45 6.92 7.33 -4.78
C ASN A 45 5.45 7.04 -4.45
N TRP A 46 4.73 8.05 -3.96
CA TRP A 46 3.27 7.99 -3.88
C TRP A 46 2.71 8.14 -5.29
N THR A 47 1.85 7.22 -5.71
CA THR A 47 1.14 7.31 -6.99
C THR A 47 -0.34 7.44 -6.74
N VAL A 48 -0.94 8.52 -7.23
CA VAL A 48 -2.38 8.78 -7.17
C VAL A 48 -2.93 8.69 -8.58
N THR A 49 -3.95 7.84 -8.76
CA THR A 49 -4.63 7.62 -10.04
C THR A 49 -6.11 7.93 -9.85
N ALA A 50 -6.58 8.97 -10.51
CA ALA A 50 -8.00 9.28 -10.65
C ALA A 50 -8.45 8.85 -12.04
N THR A 51 -9.36 7.88 -12.12
CA THR A 51 -9.86 7.31 -13.38
C THR A 51 -11.25 7.85 -13.67
N LYS A 52 -11.42 8.53 -14.80
CA LYS A 52 -12.73 8.94 -15.33
C LYS A 52 -13.34 7.80 -16.12
N ILE A 53 -14.56 7.42 -15.79
CA ILE A 53 -15.35 6.41 -16.48
C ILE A 53 -16.57 7.11 -17.08
N THR A 54 -16.86 6.83 -18.35
CA THR A 54 -18.02 7.41 -19.05
C THR A 54 -18.80 6.30 -19.72
N VAL A 55 -20.11 6.30 -19.48
CA VAL A 55 -21.07 5.39 -20.12
C VAL A 55 -22.14 6.24 -20.77
N GLU A 56 -22.43 5.95 -22.04
CA GLU A 56 -23.52 6.56 -22.79
C GLU A 56 -24.61 5.52 -23.02
N ASP A 57 -25.84 5.85 -22.63
CA ASP A 57 -27.01 4.97 -22.76
C ASP A 57 -28.32 5.77 -22.91
N ASN A 58 -29.45 5.07 -22.89
CA ASN A 58 -30.79 5.65 -22.99
C ASN A 58 -31.01 6.52 -24.25
N PHE A 59 -30.40 6.16 -25.38
CA PHE A 59 -30.59 6.84 -26.66
C PHE A 59 -32.07 6.81 -27.09
N GLN A 60 -32.64 8.00 -27.25
CA GLN A 60 -34.04 8.19 -27.64
C GLN A 60 -34.14 9.29 -28.70
N VAL A 61 -34.85 8.98 -29.78
CA VAL A 61 -35.28 9.95 -30.80
C VAL A 61 -36.79 9.97 -30.82
N SER A 62 -37.41 11.14 -30.68
CA SER A 62 -38.86 11.28 -30.68
C SER A 62 -39.31 12.55 -31.39
N GLY A 63 -40.58 12.60 -31.73
CA GLY A 63 -41.17 13.79 -32.33
C GLY A 63 -42.55 13.54 -32.90
N LEU A 64 -42.98 14.44 -33.77
CA LEU A 64 -44.25 14.37 -34.47
C LEU A 64 -44.04 14.29 -35.98
N ILE A 65 -44.80 13.43 -36.65
CA ILE A 65 -45.02 13.42 -38.09
C ILE A 65 -46.39 14.06 -38.34
N THR A 66 -46.43 15.18 -39.06
CA THR A 66 -47.68 15.83 -39.45
C THR A 66 -47.98 15.55 -40.91
N VAL A 67 -49.15 14.98 -41.16
CA VAL A 67 -49.67 14.69 -42.50
C VAL A 67 -50.82 15.65 -42.79
N THR A 68 -50.72 16.42 -43.87
CA THR A 68 -51.72 17.41 -44.28
C THR A 68 -52.37 16.99 -45.59
N ASN A 69 -53.69 17.12 -45.65
CA ASN A 69 -54.48 16.73 -46.81
C ASN A 69 -55.00 17.97 -47.56
N PRO A 70 -54.41 18.33 -48.71
CA PRO A 70 -54.89 19.45 -49.53
C PRO A 70 -56.15 19.13 -50.36
N ASN A 71 -56.65 17.89 -50.34
CA ASN A 71 -57.83 17.47 -51.08
C ASN A 71 -59.13 17.91 -50.40
N ASP A 72 -60.23 17.93 -51.16
CA ASP A 72 -61.60 18.21 -50.70
C ASP A 72 -62.35 16.94 -50.22
N PHE A 73 -61.64 15.81 -50.10
CA PHE A 73 -62.14 14.55 -49.59
C PHE A 73 -61.15 13.92 -48.60
N ASP A 74 -61.67 13.04 -47.73
CA ASP A 74 -60.86 12.31 -46.75
C ASP A 74 -59.91 11.30 -47.42
N VAL A 75 -58.67 11.23 -46.94
CA VAL A 75 -57.61 10.37 -47.48
C VAL A 75 -57.02 9.46 -46.39
N PRO A 76 -57.13 8.12 -46.52
CA PRO A 76 -56.43 7.20 -45.64
C PRO A 76 -54.94 7.14 -45.99
N PHE A 77 -54.09 6.94 -44.98
CA PHE A 77 -52.64 6.87 -45.15
C PHE A 77 -51.98 5.83 -44.25
N THR A 78 -50.75 5.46 -44.62
CA THR A 78 -49.83 4.66 -43.80
C THR A 78 -48.47 5.35 -43.76
N LEU A 79 -47.84 5.37 -42.59
CA LEU A 79 -46.51 5.94 -42.35
C LEU A 79 -45.45 4.86 -42.20
N SER A 80 -44.23 5.17 -42.66
CA SER A 80 -42.99 4.47 -42.32
C SER A 80 -41.97 5.52 -41.86
N ASP A 81 -41.15 5.17 -40.87
CA ASP A 81 -40.17 6.07 -40.30
C ASP A 81 -38.92 5.31 -39.86
N VAL A 82 -37.76 5.75 -40.34
CA VAL A 82 -36.48 5.06 -40.14
C VAL A 82 -35.37 6.11 -39.97
N LEU A 83 -34.56 5.93 -38.93
CA LEU A 83 -33.32 6.66 -38.71
C LEU A 83 -32.27 6.23 -39.75
N ASN A 84 -31.29 7.09 -40.03
CA ASN A 84 -30.25 6.78 -41.03
C ASN A 84 -29.26 5.67 -40.62
N ASP A 85 -29.29 5.20 -39.37
CA ASP A 85 -28.60 3.98 -38.90
C ASP A 85 -29.40 2.69 -39.17
N GLY A 86 -30.63 2.80 -39.69
CA GLY A 86 -31.54 1.69 -39.96
C GLY A 86 -32.51 1.37 -38.81
N THR A 87 -32.45 2.09 -37.69
CA THR A 87 -33.39 1.92 -36.58
C THR A 87 -34.78 2.38 -37.00
N ALA A 88 -35.75 1.47 -36.99
CA ALA A 88 -37.16 1.78 -37.30
C ALA A 88 -37.84 2.46 -36.10
N ALA A 89 -38.60 3.52 -36.37
CA ALA A 89 -39.39 4.19 -35.34
C ALA A 89 -40.76 3.53 -35.14
N ILE A 90 -41.23 3.52 -33.90
CA ILE A 90 -42.60 3.17 -33.53
C ILE A 90 -43.46 4.42 -33.71
N ILE A 91 -44.53 4.32 -34.49
CA ILE A 91 -45.45 5.42 -34.79
C ILE A 91 -46.79 5.17 -34.12
N VAL A 92 -47.36 6.21 -33.52
CA VAL A 92 -48.65 6.19 -32.84
C VAL A 92 -49.50 7.35 -33.38
N CYS A 93 -50.41 7.04 -34.30
CA CYS A 93 -51.38 7.99 -34.82
C CYS A 93 -52.64 8.05 -33.92
N PRO A 94 -53.24 9.25 -33.72
CA PRO A 94 -54.47 9.39 -32.94
C PRO A 94 -55.62 8.55 -33.52
N GLY A 95 -56.33 7.83 -32.64
CA GLY A 95 -57.52 7.05 -32.99
C GLY A 95 -57.25 5.62 -33.47
N THR A 96 -56.07 5.33 -34.02
CA THR A 96 -55.66 3.98 -34.46
C THR A 96 -54.61 3.35 -33.54
N ASN A 97 -53.80 4.17 -32.87
CA ASN A 97 -52.66 3.74 -32.06
C ASN A 97 -51.62 2.92 -32.84
N ASP A 98 -51.52 3.12 -34.15
CA ASP A 98 -50.54 2.51 -35.04
C ASP A 98 -50.03 3.53 -36.08
N ASN A 99 -49.36 3.06 -37.14
CA ASN A 99 -48.82 3.88 -38.21
C ASN A 99 -49.83 4.23 -39.32
N THR A 100 -51.13 4.04 -39.09
CA THR A 100 -52.19 4.31 -40.06
C THR A 100 -53.11 5.43 -39.58
N GLY A 101 -53.80 6.08 -40.51
CA GLY A 101 -54.78 7.10 -40.17
C GLY A 101 -55.62 7.52 -41.37
N THR A 102 -56.51 8.48 -41.15
CA THR A 102 -57.25 9.16 -42.21
C THR A 102 -57.24 10.66 -41.92
N VAL A 103 -56.78 11.45 -42.88
CA VAL A 103 -56.79 12.91 -42.77
C VAL A 103 -58.03 13.42 -43.48
N SER A 104 -58.88 14.16 -42.76
CA SER A 104 -60.07 14.78 -43.34
C SER A 104 -59.72 15.79 -44.44
N ALA A 105 -60.68 16.07 -45.32
CA ALA A 105 -60.55 17.12 -46.34
C ALA A 105 -60.02 18.45 -45.76
N GLY A 106 -58.94 18.99 -46.33
CA GLY A 106 -58.30 20.23 -45.88
C GLY A 106 -57.68 20.19 -44.47
N GLY A 107 -57.64 19.02 -43.82
CA GLY A 107 -57.18 18.87 -42.44
C GLY A 107 -55.74 18.37 -42.30
N SER A 108 -55.33 18.15 -41.05
CA SER A 108 -54.03 17.55 -40.71
C SER A 108 -54.17 16.54 -39.57
N VAL A 109 -53.31 15.53 -39.56
CA VAL A 109 -53.14 14.58 -38.46
C VAL A 109 -51.68 14.59 -38.04
N SER A 110 -51.42 14.69 -36.73
CA SER A 110 -50.07 14.56 -36.17
C SER A 110 -49.93 13.25 -35.41
N CYS A 111 -49.04 12.38 -35.88
CA CYS A 111 -48.71 11.11 -35.25
C CYS A 111 -47.41 11.26 -34.46
N ALA A 112 -47.40 10.77 -33.21
CA ALA A 112 -46.17 10.71 -32.43
C ALA A 112 -45.30 9.57 -32.94
N TYR A 113 -43.99 9.72 -32.84
CA TYR A 113 -43.06 8.62 -33.08
C TYR A 113 -41.96 8.59 -32.02
N SER A 114 -41.40 7.40 -31.80
CA SER A 114 -40.23 7.17 -30.95
C SER A 114 -39.34 6.09 -31.52
N ALA A 115 -38.03 6.28 -31.46
CA ALA A 115 -37.00 5.32 -31.82
C ALA A 115 -35.93 5.26 -30.73
N SER A 116 -35.33 4.09 -30.55
CA SER A 116 -34.25 3.84 -29.59
C SER A 116 -33.09 3.16 -30.30
N PRO A 117 -32.19 3.92 -30.95
CA PRO A 117 -31.02 3.35 -31.60
C PRO A 117 -30.04 2.78 -30.56
N LEU A 118 -29.08 1.97 -31.01
CA LEU A 118 -28.09 1.35 -30.11
C LEU A 118 -27.04 2.35 -29.62
N ASP A 119 -26.79 3.41 -30.39
CA ASP A 119 -25.80 4.45 -30.10
C ASP A 119 -26.21 5.79 -30.74
N ALA A 120 -25.36 6.81 -30.59
CA ALA A 120 -25.56 8.15 -31.13
C ALA A 120 -25.13 8.31 -32.61
N SER A 121 -24.93 7.23 -33.37
CA SER A 121 -24.50 7.33 -34.78
C SER A 121 -25.59 7.90 -35.71
N ALA A 122 -26.87 7.76 -35.34
CA ALA A 122 -27.97 8.35 -36.09
C ALA A 122 -27.94 9.88 -36.03
N THR A 123 -28.12 10.52 -37.17
CA THR A 123 -28.07 11.99 -37.34
C THR A 123 -29.23 12.54 -38.18
N GLU A 124 -30.01 11.66 -38.83
CA GLU A 124 -31.16 12.02 -39.66
C GLU A 124 -32.31 11.04 -39.44
N ASN A 125 -33.54 11.52 -39.54
CA ASN A 125 -34.74 10.69 -39.48
C ASN A 125 -35.61 10.90 -40.73
N SER A 126 -36.01 9.82 -41.39
CA SER A 126 -36.76 9.87 -42.66
C SER A 126 -38.16 9.26 -42.53
N ALA A 127 -39.18 10.10 -42.70
CA ALA A 127 -40.58 9.69 -42.73
C ALA A 127 -41.08 9.55 -44.17
N THR A 128 -41.90 8.53 -44.44
CA THR A 128 -42.62 8.36 -45.70
C THR A 128 -44.11 8.15 -45.43
N VAL A 129 -44.96 8.90 -46.12
CA VAL A 129 -46.41 8.68 -46.16
C VAL A 129 -46.79 8.00 -47.48
N THR A 130 -47.65 6.99 -47.40
CA THR A 130 -48.25 6.30 -48.56
C THR A 130 -49.77 6.36 -48.47
N SER A 131 -50.43 6.67 -49.58
CA SER A 131 -51.90 6.78 -49.69
C SER A 131 -52.38 6.38 -51.10
N ASP A 132 -53.70 6.37 -51.31
CA ASP A 132 -54.31 6.08 -52.61
C ASP A 132 -54.27 7.26 -53.61
N VAL A 133 -53.83 8.44 -53.15
CA VAL A 133 -53.55 9.65 -53.95
C VAL A 133 -52.05 9.90 -54.16
N GLY A 134 -51.18 8.98 -53.73
CA GLY A 134 -49.72 9.04 -53.92
C GLY A 134 -48.92 8.89 -52.62
N GLY A 135 -47.59 9.01 -52.72
CA GLY A 135 -46.68 8.96 -51.58
C GLY A 135 -45.73 10.15 -51.56
N ASN A 136 -45.25 10.52 -50.38
CA ASN A 136 -44.36 11.64 -50.14
C ASN A 136 -43.41 11.32 -48.97
N SER A 137 -42.26 11.97 -48.90
CA SER A 137 -41.30 11.76 -47.82
C SER A 137 -40.68 13.06 -47.34
N THR A 138 -40.18 13.04 -46.11
CA THR A 138 -39.41 14.13 -45.49
C THR A 138 -38.29 13.54 -44.67
N THR A 139 -37.15 14.24 -44.64
CA THR A 139 -35.98 13.88 -43.86
C THR A 139 -35.57 15.09 -43.05
N GLU A 140 -35.37 14.89 -41.76
CA GLU A 140 -34.96 15.95 -40.83
C GLU A 140 -33.67 15.53 -40.13
N GLY A 141 -32.67 16.40 -40.17
CA GLY A 141 -31.41 16.23 -39.45
C GLY A 141 -31.56 16.64 -37.99
N PHE A 142 -30.77 16.04 -37.10
CA PHE A 142 -30.78 16.38 -35.69
C PHE A 142 -29.41 16.28 -35.05
N THR A 143 -29.28 16.90 -33.88
CA THR A 143 -28.13 16.77 -32.98
C THR A 143 -28.60 16.19 -31.66
N TRP A 144 -27.80 15.31 -31.08
CA TRP A 144 -28.08 14.76 -29.76
C TRP A 144 -27.92 15.81 -28.66
N SER A 145 -28.93 15.89 -27.80
CA SER A 145 -28.84 16.63 -26.54
C SER A 145 -28.43 15.67 -25.42
N VAL A 146 -27.29 15.93 -24.79
CA VAL A 146 -26.76 15.06 -23.74
C VAL A 146 -27.35 15.44 -22.39
N ASN A 147 -27.87 14.45 -21.66
CA ASN A 147 -28.18 14.59 -20.25
C ASN A 147 -27.00 14.03 -19.43
N VAL A 148 -26.19 14.93 -18.84
CA VAL A 148 -25.00 14.54 -18.08
C VAL A 148 -25.40 14.18 -16.65
N ILE A 149 -24.98 13.00 -16.19
CA ILE A 149 -25.18 12.51 -14.83
C ILE A 149 -23.80 12.30 -14.19
N GLY A 150 -23.55 12.93 -13.04
CA GLY A 150 -22.25 12.91 -12.36
C GLY A 150 -21.42 14.16 -12.60
N ASP A 151 -20.11 14.08 -12.39
CA ASP A 151 -19.20 15.24 -12.45
C ASP A 151 -18.22 15.12 -13.63
N ASP A 152 -18.29 16.06 -14.57
CA ASP A 152 -17.35 16.12 -15.69
C ASP A 152 -15.95 16.59 -15.27
N GLU A 153 -15.89 17.38 -14.19
CA GLU A 153 -14.66 17.90 -13.59
C GLU A 153 -14.70 17.68 -12.08
N VAL A 154 -13.56 17.29 -11.51
CA VAL A 154 -13.39 17.02 -10.07
C VAL A 154 -12.05 17.59 -9.61
N THR A 155 -11.93 17.93 -8.33
CA THR A 155 -10.68 18.42 -7.73
C THR A 155 -9.92 17.25 -7.12
N LEU A 156 -8.76 16.93 -7.68
CA LEU A 156 -7.82 15.96 -7.10
C LEU A 156 -6.88 16.68 -6.13
N SER A 157 -6.83 16.23 -4.88
CA SER A 157 -5.96 16.83 -3.86
C SER A 157 -5.19 15.79 -3.04
N ASP A 158 -4.02 16.19 -2.55
CA ASP A 158 -3.18 15.43 -1.60
C ASP A 158 -2.56 16.44 -0.61
N PRO A 159 -3.07 16.51 0.63
CA PRO A 159 -2.58 17.47 1.62
C PRO A 159 -1.14 17.24 2.06
N ARG A 160 -0.64 15.99 2.06
CA ARG A 160 0.72 15.67 2.52
C ARG A 160 1.78 16.32 1.65
N VAL A 161 1.49 16.41 0.35
CA VAL A 161 2.39 17.01 -0.65
C VAL A 161 1.93 18.40 -1.12
N ASN A 162 0.94 18.98 -0.43
CA ASN A 162 0.34 20.28 -0.73
C ASN A 162 -0.08 20.42 -2.21
N TYR A 163 -0.75 19.39 -2.73
CA TYR A 163 -1.20 19.32 -4.11
C TYR A 163 -2.72 19.47 -4.21
N SER A 164 -3.17 20.24 -5.21
CA SER A 164 -4.58 20.40 -5.57
C SER A 164 -4.69 20.81 -7.03
N GLU A 165 -5.51 20.11 -7.81
CA GLU A 165 -5.71 20.38 -9.25
C GLU A 165 -7.14 20.03 -9.66
N LEU A 166 -7.81 20.92 -10.41
CA LEU A 166 -9.06 20.60 -11.10
C LEU A 166 -8.75 19.76 -12.33
N ILE A 167 -9.32 18.56 -12.43
CA ILE A 167 -9.10 17.63 -13.53
C ILE A 167 -10.42 17.30 -14.23
N SER A 168 -10.36 17.15 -15.55
CA SER A 168 -11.51 16.79 -16.40
C SER A 168 -11.36 15.42 -17.07
N GLU A 169 -10.20 14.79 -16.91
CA GLU A 169 -9.80 13.53 -17.55
C GLU A 169 -9.08 12.62 -16.56
N THR A 170 -8.94 11.34 -16.92
CA THR A 170 -8.11 10.39 -16.16
C THR A 170 -6.71 10.97 -15.95
N THR A 171 -6.30 11.06 -14.69
CA THR A 171 -5.09 11.73 -14.26
C THR A 171 -4.27 10.84 -13.34
N VAL A 172 -2.96 10.76 -13.61
CA VAL A 172 -1.99 10.07 -12.77
C VAL A 172 -0.95 11.08 -12.28
N LYS A 173 -0.71 11.11 -10.98
CA LYS A 173 0.32 11.95 -10.35
C LYS A 173 1.23 11.10 -9.50
N VAL A 174 2.53 11.40 -9.57
CA VAL A 174 3.57 10.71 -8.81
C VAL A 174 4.29 11.75 -7.96
N PHE A 175 4.32 11.52 -6.65
CA PHE A 175 4.96 12.40 -5.68
C PHE A 175 6.09 11.65 -4.96
N PRO A 176 7.36 11.97 -5.23
CA PRO A 176 8.48 11.39 -4.51
C PRO A 176 8.57 11.97 -3.10
N GLU A 177 8.82 11.11 -2.11
CA GLU A 177 9.10 11.50 -0.74
C GLU A 177 10.25 10.66 -0.17
N THR A 178 11.18 11.32 0.51
CA THR A 178 12.30 10.66 1.19
C THR A 178 11.97 10.51 2.67
N PHE A 179 12.06 9.28 3.16
CA PHE A 179 11.95 8.93 4.57
C PHE A 179 13.33 8.67 5.15
N THR A 180 13.56 9.09 6.39
CA THR A 180 14.89 9.02 7.01
C THR A 180 14.81 8.35 8.37
N CYS A 181 15.72 7.41 8.62
CA CYS A 181 15.94 6.88 9.94
C CYS A 181 16.52 7.98 10.85
N PRO A 182 15.94 8.23 12.04
CA PRO A 182 16.42 9.31 12.90
C PRO A 182 17.88 9.09 13.33
N ASP A 183 18.68 10.15 13.33
CA ASP A 183 20.04 10.10 13.91
C ASP A 183 20.02 10.08 15.44
N ASP A 184 18.94 10.56 16.06
CA ASP A 184 18.77 10.60 17.51
C ASP A 184 18.49 9.19 18.07
N GLN A 185 19.53 8.59 18.64
CA GLN A 185 19.47 7.26 19.23
C GLN A 185 18.49 7.15 20.41
N SER A 186 18.09 8.27 21.04
CA SER A 186 17.12 8.23 22.15
C SER A 186 15.71 7.86 21.70
N LEU A 187 15.42 7.93 20.40
CA LEU A 187 14.14 7.50 19.81
C LEU A 187 14.03 5.98 19.61
N TYR A 188 15.14 5.24 19.77
CA TYR A 188 15.19 3.81 19.59
C TYR A 188 14.91 3.09 20.91
N VAL A 189 13.82 2.32 20.96
CA VAL A 189 13.44 1.51 22.12
C VAL A 189 13.87 0.07 21.84
N ASP A 190 14.64 -0.52 22.76
CA ASP A 190 15.25 -1.85 22.58
C ASP A 190 16.03 -1.98 21.25
N GLY A 191 16.72 -0.90 20.86
CA GLY A 191 17.52 -0.84 19.64
C GLY A 191 16.70 -0.68 18.35
N VAL A 192 15.38 -0.50 18.42
CA VAL A 192 14.51 -0.40 17.25
C VAL A 192 13.70 0.90 17.29
N TYR A 193 13.60 1.57 16.14
CA TYR A 193 12.66 2.65 15.88
C TYR A 193 11.68 2.20 14.79
N THR A 194 10.38 2.46 14.98
CA THR A 194 9.35 2.18 13.98
C THR A 194 8.43 3.38 13.84
N GLU A 195 8.11 3.76 12.60
CA GLU A 195 7.17 4.84 12.30
C GLU A 195 6.36 4.51 11.05
N ASN A 196 5.09 4.90 11.04
CA ASN A 196 4.18 4.68 9.92
C ASN A 196 3.71 6.02 9.36
N TYR A 197 3.89 6.21 8.07
CA TYR A 197 3.47 7.40 7.34
C TYR A 197 2.29 7.04 6.45
N ILE A 198 1.11 7.51 6.83
CA ILE A 198 -0.08 7.45 5.99
C ILE A 198 -0.12 8.70 5.11
N ASN A 199 -0.42 8.51 3.84
CA ASN A 199 -0.75 9.57 2.91
C ASN A 199 -2.14 9.31 2.32
N SER A 200 -3.04 10.29 2.38
CA SER A 200 -4.38 10.25 1.77
C SER A 200 -4.47 11.23 0.59
N ALA A 201 -5.18 10.83 -0.45
CA ALA A 201 -5.61 11.71 -1.54
C ALA A 201 -7.14 11.74 -1.59
N TYR A 202 -7.68 12.85 -2.09
CA TYR A 202 -9.10 13.13 -2.16
C TYR A 202 -9.50 13.51 -3.58
N LEU A 203 -10.71 13.15 -3.98
CA LEU A 203 -11.32 13.52 -5.25
C LEU A 203 -12.71 14.08 -4.99
N ASP A 204 -12.83 15.40 -5.14
CA ASP A 204 -14.00 16.16 -4.72
C ASP A 204 -14.74 16.79 -5.92
N GLY A 205 -16.04 16.53 -6.03
CA GLY A 205 -16.96 17.09 -7.01
C GLY A 205 -18.33 17.37 -6.38
N ALA A 206 -19.32 17.74 -7.19
CA ALA A 206 -20.67 17.95 -6.68
C ALA A 206 -21.38 16.63 -6.34
N ASN A 207 -21.03 15.56 -7.06
CA ASN A 207 -21.56 14.20 -6.93
C ASN A 207 -20.47 13.16 -6.63
N THR A 208 -19.21 13.60 -6.49
CA THR A 208 -18.03 12.78 -6.24
C THR A 208 -17.39 13.20 -4.92
N ASP A 209 -17.14 12.24 -4.04
CA ASP A 209 -16.45 12.42 -2.76
C ASP A 209 -15.72 11.11 -2.45
N LEU A 210 -14.48 11.01 -2.92
CA LEU A 210 -13.67 9.79 -2.81
C LEU A 210 -12.38 10.07 -2.05
N GLU A 211 -11.95 9.11 -1.24
CA GLU A 211 -10.67 9.11 -0.55
C GLU A 211 -9.92 7.81 -0.84
N ALA A 212 -8.60 7.90 -1.01
CA ALA A 212 -7.71 6.75 -1.09
C ALA A 212 -6.42 7.02 -0.32
N SER A 213 -5.96 6.03 0.45
CA SER A 213 -4.76 6.13 1.28
C SER A 213 -3.75 5.03 0.99
N ALA A 214 -2.47 5.33 1.17
CA ALA A 214 -1.39 4.36 1.20
C ALA A 214 -0.48 4.62 2.40
N GLU A 215 0.29 3.61 2.82
CA GLU A 215 1.16 3.67 3.99
C GLU A 215 2.61 3.30 3.63
N VAL A 216 3.56 3.98 4.28
CA VAL A 216 4.97 3.62 4.32
C VAL A 216 5.37 3.36 5.77
N SER A 217 5.86 2.17 6.06
CA SER A 217 6.46 1.80 7.35
C SER A 217 7.97 1.92 7.29
N ILE A 218 8.57 2.61 8.24
CA ILE A 218 10.03 2.66 8.43
C ILE A 218 10.36 1.87 9.70
N ARG A 219 11.31 0.94 9.60
CA ARG A 219 11.87 0.22 10.74
C ARG A 219 13.39 0.40 10.77
N CYS A 220 13.89 1.16 11.73
CA CYS A 220 15.32 1.37 11.88
C CYS A 220 15.87 0.56 13.03
N GLU A 221 17.07 0.01 12.88
CA GLU A 221 17.76 -0.74 13.91
C GLU A 221 19.10 -0.08 14.23
N LEU A 222 19.43 0.07 15.51
CA LEU A 222 20.79 0.39 15.91
C LEU A 222 21.71 -0.78 15.52
N PRO A 223 22.95 -0.50 15.11
CA PRO A 223 23.93 -1.57 14.98
C PRO A 223 24.04 -2.32 16.32
N PRO A 224 24.33 -3.64 16.29
CA PRO A 224 24.61 -4.37 17.52
C PRO A 224 25.68 -3.60 18.28
N SER A 225 25.36 -3.17 19.50
CA SER A 225 26.28 -2.40 20.32
C SER A 225 27.50 -3.27 20.63
N ASN A 226 28.70 -2.85 20.21
CA ASN A 226 29.97 -3.41 20.68
C ASN A 226 30.22 -3.14 22.19
N GLU A 227 29.21 -2.74 22.95
CA GLU A 227 29.33 -2.25 24.31
C GLU A 227 28.59 -3.11 25.34
N CYS A 228 27.92 -4.19 24.99
CA CYS A 228 27.05 -4.89 25.94
C CYS A 228 27.58 -6.27 26.35
N ALA A 229 27.31 -6.66 27.60
CA ALA A 229 27.82 -7.90 28.16
C ALA A 229 26.96 -9.11 27.75
N LEU A 230 27.61 -10.16 27.24
CA LEU A 230 27.04 -11.46 26.89
C LEU A 230 27.28 -12.47 28.02
N THR A 231 26.29 -13.35 28.26
CA THR A 231 26.37 -14.33 29.34
C THR A 231 27.41 -15.43 29.05
N GLN A 232 27.86 -16.14 30.10
CA GLN A 232 28.72 -17.33 29.92
C GLN A 232 28.10 -18.41 29.03
N GLY A 233 26.77 -18.47 28.90
CA GLY A 233 26.09 -19.46 28.06
C GLY A 233 26.34 -19.20 26.58
N TYR A 234 26.29 -17.93 26.17
CA TYR A 234 26.61 -17.50 24.81
C TYR A 234 28.06 -17.85 24.46
N TRP A 235 29.02 -17.41 25.29
CA TRP A 235 30.44 -17.60 25.01
C TRP A 235 30.84 -19.07 24.90
N LYS A 236 30.22 -19.97 25.67
CA LYS A 236 30.47 -21.41 25.60
C LYS A 236 30.14 -22.03 24.23
N THR A 237 29.19 -21.46 23.49
CA THR A 237 28.71 -22.06 22.22
C THR A 237 29.25 -21.39 20.96
N HIS A 238 29.80 -20.17 21.05
CA HIS A 238 30.22 -19.36 19.88
C HIS A 238 31.76 -19.35 19.67
N SER A 239 32.46 -20.36 20.20
CA SER A 239 33.90 -20.57 19.93
C SER A 239 34.12 -21.41 18.67
N GLU A 240 35.36 -21.54 18.21
CA GLU A 240 35.75 -22.38 17.05
C GLU A 240 35.39 -23.87 17.21
N PHE A 241 35.15 -24.33 18.45
CA PHE A 241 34.74 -25.69 18.78
C PHE A 241 33.25 -25.81 19.15
N GLY A 242 32.54 -24.70 19.21
CA GLY A 242 31.15 -24.62 19.64
C GLY A 242 30.16 -24.95 18.50
N PRO A 243 28.89 -25.26 18.83
CA PRO A 243 27.86 -25.60 17.85
C PRO A 243 27.13 -24.39 17.24
N ALA A 244 27.34 -23.18 17.78
CA ALA A 244 26.69 -21.95 17.31
C ALA A 244 27.61 -21.20 16.32
N PRO A 245 27.11 -20.17 15.59
CA PRO A 245 27.95 -19.34 14.75
C PRO A 245 29.17 -18.81 15.51
N TYR A 246 30.33 -18.79 14.84
CA TYR A 246 31.57 -18.33 15.46
C TYR A 246 31.53 -16.82 15.73
N ASP A 247 31.97 -16.41 16.92
CA ASP A 247 32.15 -15.01 17.29
C ASP A 247 33.65 -14.64 17.22
N ASP A 248 33.97 -13.64 16.40
CA ASP A 248 35.35 -13.22 16.12
C ASP A 248 36.10 -12.73 17.36
N THR A 249 35.40 -12.39 18.45
CA THR A 249 36.00 -12.02 19.74
C THR A 249 36.93 -13.12 20.28
N TRP A 250 36.63 -14.40 20.00
CA TRP A 250 37.51 -15.50 20.39
C TRP A 250 38.90 -15.41 19.75
N ALA A 251 39.01 -14.86 18.54
CA ALA A 251 40.29 -14.69 17.85
C ALA A 251 41.21 -13.64 18.51
N LEU A 252 40.67 -12.83 19.44
CA LEU A 252 41.45 -11.84 20.19
C LEU A 252 42.28 -12.47 21.33
N LEU A 253 42.00 -13.73 21.67
CA LEU A 253 42.88 -14.50 22.55
C LEU A 253 44.12 -15.00 21.77
N PRO A 254 45.30 -15.14 22.42
CA PRO A 254 46.57 -15.49 21.75
C PRO A 254 46.54 -16.73 20.85
N SER A 255 45.67 -17.70 21.15
CA SER A 255 45.47 -18.90 20.34
C SER A 255 44.00 -19.31 20.32
N GLY A 256 43.09 -18.33 20.20
CA GLY A 256 41.67 -18.61 20.16
C GLY A 256 41.18 -19.33 21.43
N ALA A 257 40.23 -20.24 21.25
CA ALA A 257 39.71 -21.07 22.34
C ALA A 257 40.72 -22.11 22.85
N SER A 258 41.78 -22.37 22.07
CA SER A 258 42.92 -23.22 22.43
C SER A 258 43.97 -22.54 23.32
N THR A 259 43.79 -21.27 23.66
CA THR A 259 44.66 -20.55 24.61
C THR A 259 44.72 -21.30 25.95
N VAL A 260 45.89 -21.47 26.56
CA VAL A 260 46.01 -22.12 27.88
C VAL A 260 45.41 -21.23 28.98
N PHE A 261 44.52 -21.78 29.80
CA PHE A 261 43.87 -21.06 30.90
C PHE A 261 44.74 -21.11 32.17
N PHE A 262 45.63 -20.13 32.30
CA PHE A 262 46.50 -19.92 33.47
C PHE A 262 47.17 -21.24 33.95
N LEU A 263 47.20 -21.47 35.27
CA LEU A 263 47.83 -22.64 35.89
C LEU A 263 46.93 -23.89 35.91
N SER A 264 45.84 -23.92 35.13
CA SER A 264 44.95 -25.10 35.10
C SER A 264 45.52 -26.28 34.32
N GLY A 265 46.43 -26.02 33.38
CA GLY A 265 46.89 -27.02 32.40
C GLY A 265 45.85 -27.38 31.33
N GLN A 266 44.71 -26.69 31.31
CA GLN A 266 43.64 -26.82 30.31
C GLN A 266 43.64 -25.61 29.39
N THR A 267 43.09 -25.77 28.18
CA THR A 267 42.72 -24.65 27.30
C THR A 267 41.52 -23.87 27.87
N TRP A 268 41.27 -22.67 27.36
CA TRP A 268 40.06 -21.90 27.67
C TRP A 268 38.82 -22.73 27.36
N TYR A 269 38.76 -23.39 26.19
CA TYR A 269 37.64 -24.27 25.84
C TYR A 269 37.42 -25.41 26.84
N GLU A 270 38.48 -26.12 27.22
CA GLU A 270 38.41 -27.23 28.19
C GLU A 270 38.01 -26.75 29.59
N ALA A 271 38.58 -25.64 30.06
CA ALA A 271 38.26 -25.06 31.37
C ALA A 271 36.81 -24.57 31.42
N PHE A 272 36.32 -23.94 30.35
CA PHE A 272 34.96 -23.39 30.28
C PHE A 272 33.88 -24.49 30.23
N ASN A 273 34.24 -25.65 29.67
CA ASN A 273 33.39 -26.84 29.62
C ASN A 273 33.59 -27.80 30.81
N THR A 274 34.58 -27.59 31.67
CA THR A 274 34.76 -28.41 32.88
C THR A 274 33.64 -28.12 33.89
N PRO A 275 32.83 -29.11 34.30
CA PRO A 275 31.74 -28.90 35.26
C PRO A 275 32.28 -28.44 36.62
N PRO A 276 31.79 -27.33 37.20
CA PRO A 276 32.38 -26.79 38.41
C PRO A 276 32.36 -27.72 39.63
N SER A 277 31.35 -28.60 39.75
CA SER A 277 31.28 -29.71 40.74
C SER A 277 31.70 -29.37 42.17
N GLY A 278 31.41 -28.14 42.65
CA GLY A 278 31.82 -27.65 43.98
C GLY A 278 33.27 -27.16 44.10
N ASN A 279 34.08 -27.29 43.05
CA ASN A 279 35.39 -26.65 42.94
C ASN A 279 35.22 -25.17 42.58
N VAL A 280 35.57 -24.30 43.54
CA VAL A 280 35.45 -22.84 43.41
C VAL A 280 36.30 -22.30 42.26
N TYR A 281 37.42 -22.96 41.93
CA TYR A 281 38.27 -22.55 40.81
C TYR A 281 37.48 -22.47 39.50
N TYR A 282 36.68 -23.50 39.19
CA TYR A 282 35.93 -23.55 37.94
C TYR A 282 34.67 -22.68 37.96
N GLN A 283 34.04 -22.49 39.13
CA GLN A 283 32.94 -21.52 39.26
C GLN A 283 33.43 -20.11 38.96
N PHE A 284 34.61 -19.77 39.49
CA PHE A 284 35.25 -18.49 39.26
C PHE A 284 35.74 -18.34 37.82
N ALA A 285 36.36 -19.39 37.27
CA ALA A 285 36.89 -19.39 35.91
C ALA A 285 35.81 -19.13 34.86
N HIS A 286 34.63 -19.76 34.99
CA HIS A 286 33.56 -19.58 34.01
C HIS A 286 33.09 -18.13 33.94
N GLN A 287 32.93 -17.46 35.08
CA GLN A 287 32.52 -16.05 35.12
C GLN A 287 33.63 -15.11 34.64
N PHE A 288 34.88 -15.39 34.99
CA PHE A 288 36.02 -14.63 34.49
C PHE A 288 36.15 -14.72 32.96
N MET A 289 36.06 -15.93 32.39
CA MET A 289 36.20 -16.11 30.94
C MET A 289 35.12 -15.36 30.15
N ALA A 290 33.86 -15.39 30.61
CA ALA A 290 32.79 -14.58 30.00
C ALA A 290 33.09 -13.08 30.11
N THR A 291 33.54 -12.61 31.28
CA THR A 291 33.89 -11.20 31.51
C THR A 291 35.02 -10.75 30.58
N SER A 292 36.07 -11.56 30.45
CA SER A 292 37.19 -11.27 29.56
C SER A 292 36.77 -11.17 28.10
N LEU A 293 35.91 -12.08 27.63
CA LEU A 293 35.42 -12.06 26.25
C LEU A 293 34.51 -10.84 26.01
N ASN A 294 33.66 -10.46 26.98
CA ASN A 294 32.91 -9.20 26.89
C ASN A 294 33.84 -7.99 26.76
N ILE A 295 34.89 -7.89 27.58
CA ILE A 295 35.86 -6.79 27.53
C ILE A 295 36.62 -6.78 26.20
N LEU A 296 37.06 -7.95 25.71
CA LEU A 296 37.72 -8.08 24.41
C LEU A 296 36.79 -7.70 23.25
N GLY A 297 35.49 -8.00 23.38
CA GLY A 297 34.44 -7.62 22.45
C GLY A 297 34.04 -6.14 22.50
N GLY A 298 34.62 -5.36 23.42
CA GLY A 298 34.45 -3.90 23.50
C GLY A 298 33.65 -3.40 24.71
N ALA A 299 33.14 -4.28 25.59
CA ALA A 299 32.42 -3.87 26.78
C ALA A 299 33.31 -3.11 27.78
N ASP A 300 32.77 -2.04 28.38
CA ASP A 300 33.52 -1.18 29.30
C ASP A 300 33.89 -1.90 30.62
N GLN A 301 35.20 -2.01 30.86
CA GLN A 301 35.75 -2.71 32.01
C GLN A 301 35.65 -1.90 33.32
N SER A 302 35.27 -0.61 33.28
CA SER A 302 35.42 0.29 34.44
C SER A 302 34.76 -0.23 35.72
N ALA A 303 33.58 -0.85 35.61
CA ALA A 303 32.80 -1.37 36.74
C ALA A 303 33.42 -2.61 37.42
N VAL A 304 34.34 -3.30 36.77
CA VAL A 304 34.95 -4.56 37.27
C VAL A 304 36.48 -4.54 37.24
N SER A 305 37.10 -3.38 37.00
CA SER A 305 38.55 -3.29 36.75
C SER A 305 39.40 -3.79 37.92
N ALA A 306 39.00 -3.51 39.17
CA ALA A 306 39.72 -3.94 40.37
C ALA A 306 39.61 -5.47 40.58
N GLU A 307 38.40 -5.99 40.44
CA GLU A 307 38.05 -7.41 40.50
C GLU A 307 38.77 -8.21 39.43
N TYR A 308 38.83 -7.68 38.20
CA TYR A 308 39.50 -8.29 37.06
C TYR A 308 41.00 -8.46 37.29
N ASN A 309 41.68 -7.41 37.77
CA ASN A 309 43.11 -7.48 38.12
C ASN A 309 43.39 -8.45 39.28
N THR A 310 42.49 -8.49 40.26
CA THR A 310 42.57 -9.45 41.37
C THR A 310 42.39 -10.89 40.87
N ALA A 311 41.45 -11.13 39.96
CA ALA A 311 41.21 -12.43 39.34
C ALA A 311 42.44 -12.97 38.60
N ILE A 312 43.06 -12.13 37.77
CA ILE A 312 44.32 -12.47 37.08
C ILE A 312 45.40 -12.89 38.09
N SER A 313 45.52 -12.17 39.21
CA SER A 313 46.50 -12.49 40.25
C SER A 313 46.21 -13.84 40.90
N LEU A 314 44.94 -14.13 41.20
CA LEU A 314 44.51 -15.41 41.78
C LEU A 314 44.76 -16.60 40.84
N PHE A 315 44.43 -16.48 39.56
CA PHE A 315 44.65 -17.56 38.58
C PHE A 315 46.14 -17.79 38.26
N ASN A 316 46.98 -16.77 38.36
CA ASN A 316 48.44 -16.92 38.28
C ASN A 316 49.08 -17.51 39.54
N THR A 317 48.33 -17.62 40.65
CA THR A 317 48.86 -18.09 41.94
C THR A 317 48.42 -19.52 42.25
N TYR A 318 47.17 -19.88 41.96
CA TYR A 318 46.57 -21.13 42.40
C TYR A 318 46.21 -22.06 41.24
N THR A 319 46.48 -23.35 41.39
CA THR A 319 45.99 -24.40 40.49
C THR A 319 44.59 -24.89 40.92
N PRO A 320 43.83 -25.56 40.02
CA PRO A 320 42.55 -26.18 40.36
C PRO A 320 42.65 -27.16 41.54
N ALA A 321 43.75 -27.92 41.62
CA ALA A 321 44.00 -28.88 42.70
C ALA A 321 44.25 -28.19 44.04
N GLN A 322 45.00 -27.08 44.04
CA GLN A 322 45.24 -26.30 45.25
C GLN A 322 43.95 -25.69 45.79
N VAL A 323 43.11 -25.09 44.93
CA VAL A 323 41.82 -24.50 45.36
C VAL A 323 40.84 -25.58 45.83
N ALA A 324 40.83 -26.75 45.21
CA ALA A 324 40.03 -27.88 45.65
C ALA A 324 40.40 -28.37 47.06
N ALA A 325 41.69 -28.31 47.41
CA ALA A 325 42.21 -28.73 48.70
C ALA A 325 42.00 -27.70 49.83
N LEU A 326 41.59 -26.46 49.50
CA LEU A 326 41.37 -25.42 50.52
C LEU A 326 40.17 -25.75 51.43
N PRO A 327 40.27 -25.52 52.75
CA PRO A 327 39.13 -25.63 53.66
C PRO A 327 37.98 -24.72 53.23
N LYS A 328 36.73 -25.12 53.49
CA LYS A 328 35.54 -24.31 53.15
C LYS A 328 35.57 -22.89 53.75
N SER A 329 36.21 -22.71 54.90
CA SER A 329 36.41 -21.43 55.59
C SER A 329 37.60 -20.61 55.07
N SER A 330 38.24 -21.03 53.96
CA SER A 330 39.38 -20.32 53.40
C SER A 330 38.98 -18.92 52.92
N PRO A 331 39.70 -17.86 53.35
CA PRO A 331 39.50 -16.51 52.82
C PRO A 331 39.66 -16.43 51.30
N ILE A 332 40.56 -17.22 50.72
CA ILE A 332 40.78 -17.26 49.26
C ILE A 332 39.56 -17.82 48.53
N ARG A 333 38.93 -18.88 49.06
CA ARG A 333 37.67 -19.39 48.47
C ARG A 333 36.57 -18.36 48.53
N THR A 334 36.48 -17.62 49.63
CA THR A 334 35.48 -16.57 49.82
C THR A 334 35.70 -15.44 48.81
N GLN A 335 36.93 -14.95 48.69
CA GLN A 335 37.30 -13.91 47.73
C GLN A 335 36.99 -14.32 46.28
N MET A 336 37.33 -15.55 45.86
CA MET A 336 37.02 -16.04 44.51
C MET A 336 35.51 -16.07 44.24
N LEU A 337 34.69 -16.45 45.22
CA LEU A 337 33.23 -16.51 45.07
C LEU A 337 32.60 -15.11 45.03
N GLU A 338 33.08 -14.18 45.84
CA GLU A 338 32.62 -12.78 45.83
C GLU A 338 32.91 -12.12 44.49
N ILE A 339 34.13 -12.28 43.96
CA ILE A 339 34.49 -11.75 42.64
C ILE A 339 33.69 -12.45 41.53
N ALA A 340 33.49 -13.78 41.62
CA ALA A 340 32.66 -14.51 40.66
C ALA A 340 31.22 -13.96 40.62
N LEU A 341 30.65 -13.56 41.76
CA LEU A 341 29.34 -12.93 41.82
C LEU A 341 29.33 -11.55 41.17
N THR A 342 30.38 -10.74 41.36
CA THR A 342 30.52 -9.45 40.67
C THR A 342 30.58 -9.65 39.15
N PHE A 343 31.37 -10.60 38.68
CA PHE A 343 31.43 -10.95 37.26
C PHE A 343 30.11 -11.50 36.73
N ASP A 344 29.39 -12.33 37.49
CA ASP A 344 28.07 -12.80 37.11
C ASP A 344 27.07 -11.64 36.93
N ASN A 345 27.09 -10.65 37.83
CA ASN A 345 26.29 -9.44 37.69
C ASN A 345 26.69 -8.62 36.45
N TYR A 346 27.99 -8.49 36.17
CA TYR A 346 28.50 -7.81 34.98
C TYR A 346 28.10 -8.52 33.68
N ASN A 347 28.29 -9.84 33.61
CA ASN A 347 27.93 -10.67 32.45
C ASN A 347 26.42 -10.78 32.21
N LYS A 348 25.62 -10.39 33.21
CA LYS A 348 24.17 -10.22 33.14
C LYS A 348 23.78 -8.75 33.06
N GLY A 349 24.70 -7.85 32.72
CA GLY A 349 24.42 -6.42 32.50
C GLY A 349 23.77 -5.70 33.69
N ILE A 350 23.87 -6.26 34.90
CA ILE A 350 23.33 -5.69 36.15
C ILE A 350 24.23 -4.54 36.62
N ILE A 351 25.54 -4.65 36.35
CA ILE A 351 26.54 -3.62 36.63
C ILE A 351 27.41 -3.41 35.38
N GLY A 352 27.91 -2.19 35.18
CA GLY A 352 28.70 -1.84 33.99
C GLY A 352 27.82 -1.51 32.80
N THR A 353 28.17 -2.03 31.62
CA THR A 353 27.39 -1.83 30.40
C THR A 353 26.17 -2.74 30.39
N GLY A 354 25.02 -2.24 29.93
CA GLY A 354 23.75 -2.97 29.96
C GLY A 354 23.79 -4.31 29.19
N ASN A 355 22.72 -5.11 29.30
CA ASN A 355 22.62 -6.41 28.62
C ASN A 355 22.39 -6.30 27.11
N CYS A 356 23.02 -7.18 26.34
CA CYS A 356 22.50 -7.61 25.03
C CYS A 356 21.34 -8.58 25.25
N TYR A 357 20.27 -8.43 24.48
CA TYR A 357 19.18 -9.41 24.38
C TYR A 357 19.21 -10.11 23.03
#